data_AF-A0ABD3CYV2-F1
#
_entry.id   AF-A0ABD3CYV2-F1
#
_cell.length_a   1.000
_cell.length_b   1.000
_cell.length_c   1.000
_cell.angle_alpha   90.00
_cell.angle_beta   90.00
_cell.angle_gamma   90.00
#
_symmetry.space_group_name_H-M   'P 1'
#
loop_
_entity.id
_entity.type
_entity.pdbx_description
1 polymer ?
#
loop_
_entity_poly.entity_id
_entity_poly.type
_entity_poly.pdbx_seq_one_letter_code
_entity_poly.pdbx_strand_id
1 'polypeptide(L)'
;MKKQSFRRRKQSAKRRRRRKSFSAIDRLSQLPQPILHNILSLISQKDAVRTSVLSKSWRYLWHGRLNVEFRDRDHWFSRNKKIWSFIDKTLQRYLDQNLSLQKFIVDIFYYDVDFVLLKKWIHMVIMNMGVRSLNLIFGMNSIVFPLPLVVFQSESLVELHLQRCDLSTLESTDNVMLNNLQTLRLHGVNITDEIFEKLILGCPLIENLDMLKCIGLKSIKLHKHHNIKDFGCSVNVPLIIEIEDPHALESLRIENCCHNWFLPHKNMHFPHLKSLTLQRVKLNIDTFSNFSSFFPCLNELIINNCKGLKEFRLLSSSIKRLTIIMDTRNRIKAFFGTPNILYFKYSGHGDAVLPSIKFTTTSNEWKSKISLSCKLNRSDKDLRKLNNLLKALSQSHITVKLFHNVFRKQLHINDSYGGFYKPVVVEHLKLKRFFTSYLELVMLNCFFRICHPLYIYMDTYDDLRDKCIIVEYVSKLISDETGPCLEEVSIEVWDMKAKEWHCVKGTIYTAMRCKQLIRFQLTWKEQ
;
A
#
# COMPACT_ATOMS: atom_id res chain seq x y z
N MET A 1 -25.10 18.42 -73.23
CA MET A 1 -24.74 17.72 -71.97
C MET A 1 -23.38 18.08 -71.33
N LYS A 2 -22.36 18.59 -72.04
CA LYS A 2 -21.01 18.85 -71.45
C LYS A 2 -20.88 20.08 -70.53
N LYS A 3 -21.76 21.09 -70.60
CA LYS A 3 -21.69 22.31 -69.76
C LYS A 3 -22.20 22.12 -68.31
N GLN A 4 -23.10 21.17 -68.06
CA GLN A 4 -23.64 20.89 -66.72
C GLN A 4 -22.66 20.09 -65.83
N SER A 5 -21.86 19.19 -66.41
CA SER A 5 -20.87 18.39 -65.66
C SER A 5 -19.71 19.24 -65.12
N PHE A 6 -19.30 20.28 -65.86
CA PHE A 6 -18.24 21.20 -65.43
C PHE A 6 -18.68 22.14 -64.30
N ARG A 7 -19.95 22.61 -64.33
CA ARG A 7 -20.55 23.39 -63.23
C ARG A 7 -20.73 22.55 -61.96
N ARG A 8 -21.12 21.28 -62.07
CA ARG A 8 -21.21 20.35 -60.92
C ARG A 8 -19.83 20.04 -60.31
N ARG A 9 -18.77 19.88 -61.12
CA ARG A 9 -17.38 19.73 -60.62
C ARG A 9 -16.83 20.99 -59.95
N LYS A 10 -17.13 22.19 -60.47
CA LYS A 10 -16.75 23.46 -59.79
C LYS A 10 -17.53 23.68 -58.50
N GLN A 11 -18.82 23.35 -58.44
CA GLN A 11 -19.61 23.44 -57.20
C GLN A 11 -19.23 22.38 -56.17
N SER A 12 -18.86 21.15 -56.57
CA SER A 12 -18.33 20.14 -55.65
C SER A 12 -16.95 20.49 -55.13
N ALA A 13 -16.05 21.06 -55.96
CA ALA A 13 -14.76 21.59 -55.52
C ALA A 13 -14.91 22.82 -54.60
N LYS A 14 -15.89 23.70 -54.86
CA LYS A 14 -16.21 24.87 -54.03
C LYS A 14 -16.90 24.48 -52.71
N ARG A 15 -17.76 23.43 -52.70
CA ARG A 15 -18.32 22.81 -51.48
C ARG A 15 -17.25 22.05 -50.69
N ARG A 16 -16.29 21.40 -51.35
CA ARG A 16 -15.15 20.71 -50.71
C ARG A 16 -14.12 21.70 -50.15
N ARG A 17 -13.98 22.90 -50.75
CA ARG A 17 -13.26 24.05 -50.16
C ARG A 17 -14.01 24.72 -49.01
N ARG A 18 -15.35 24.88 -49.10
CA ARG A 18 -16.18 25.45 -48.01
C ARG A 18 -16.39 24.52 -46.81
N ARG A 19 -16.35 23.19 -46.98
CA ARG A 19 -16.30 22.22 -45.86
C ARG A 19 -14.94 22.17 -45.15
N LYS A 20 -13.93 22.90 -45.63
CA LYS A 20 -12.58 22.95 -45.06
C LYS A 20 -12.38 24.10 -44.04
N SER A 21 -13.41 24.90 -43.74
CA SER A 21 -13.28 26.08 -42.87
C SER A 21 -14.04 26.02 -41.54
N PHE A 22 -14.50 24.84 -41.13
CA PHE A 22 -14.70 24.56 -39.71
C PHE A 22 -13.58 23.61 -39.27
N SER A 23 -12.33 24.08 -39.35
CA SER A 23 -11.30 23.48 -38.53
C SER A 23 -11.76 23.68 -37.09
N ALA A 24 -12.14 22.61 -36.41
CA ALA A 24 -12.21 22.65 -34.96
C ALA A 24 -10.89 23.28 -34.50
N ILE A 25 -10.97 24.48 -33.93
CA ILE A 25 -9.78 25.24 -33.53
C ILE A 25 -9.04 24.33 -32.57
N ASP A 26 -7.79 23.97 -32.92
CA ASP A 26 -6.94 23.17 -32.06
C ASP A 26 -6.45 24.04 -30.91
N ARG A 27 -7.35 24.27 -29.94
CA ARG A 27 -7.12 25.09 -28.75
C ARG A 27 -6.00 24.54 -27.89
N LEU A 28 -5.73 23.23 -27.99
CA LEU A 28 -4.66 22.58 -27.24
C LEU A 28 -3.29 22.96 -27.83
N SER A 29 -3.13 22.88 -29.15
CA SER A 29 -1.89 23.32 -29.82
C SER A 29 -1.63 24.83 -29.76
N GLN A 30 -2.62 25.64 -29.37
CA GLN A 30 -2.49 27.08 -29.15
C GLN A 30 -1.95 27.45 -27.77
N LEU A 31 -1.86 26.49 -26.84
CA LEU A 31 -1.30 26.75 -25.52
C LEU A 31 0.21 27.07 -25.63
N PRO A 32 0.74 27.97 -24.78
CA PRO A 32 2.17 28.19 -24.66
C PRO A 32 2.93 26.88 -24.41
N GLN A 33 4.09 26.75 -25.04
CA GLN A 33 4.93 25.55 -24.93
C GLN A 33 5.25 25.11 -23.48
N PRO A 34 5.52 26.02 -22.52
CA PRO A 34 5.71 25.65 -21.11
C PRO A 34 4.50 24.95 -20.50
N ILE A 35 3.28 25.37 -20.87
CA ILE A 35 2.04 24.74 -20.40
C ILE A 35 1.90 23.35 -21.01
N LEU A 36 2.23 23.20 -22.29
CA LEU A 36 2.23 21.89 -22.96
C LEU A 36 3.22 20.91 -22.33
N HIS A 37 4.43 21.36 -21.99
CA HIS A 37 5.42 20.54 -21.29
C HIS A 37 4.95 20.15 -19.87
N ASN A 38 4.24 21.05 -19.17
CA ASN A 38 3.58 20.74 -17.90
C ASN A 38 2.48 19.69 -18.07
N ILE A 39 1.62 19.81 -19.08
CA ILE A 39 0.57 18.81 -19.35
C ILE A 39 1.21 17.45 -19.63
N LEU A 40 2.28 17.43 -20.44
CA LEU A 40 3.00 16.19 -20.76
C LEU A 40 3.72 15.59 -19.55
N SER A 41 4.07 16.37 -18.52
CA SER A 41 4.71 15.84 -17.32
C SER A 41 3.75 15.07 -16.41
N LEU A 42 2.44 15.34 -16.53
CA LEU A 42 1.37 14.69 -15.76
C LEU A 42 0.96 13.30 -16.30
N ILE A 43 1.32 12.98 -17.53
CA ILE A 43 1.05 11.67 -18.15
C ILE A 43 2.32 10.82 -18.22
N SER A 44 2.21 9.51 -18.47
CA SER A 44 3.38 8.63 -18.57
C SER A 44 4.30 9.01 -19.73
N GLN A 45 5.59 8.68 -19.66
CA GLN A 45 6.54 8.94 -20.75
C GLN A 45 6.09 8.27 -22.07
N LYS A 46 5.55 7.05 -21.99
CA LYS A 46 5.01 6.32 -23.14
C LYS A 46 3.84 7.07 -23.79
N ASP A 47 2.93 7.58 -22.97
CA ASP A 47 1.76 8.32 -23.48
C ASP A 47 2.14 9.70 -23.99
N ALA A 48 3.10 10.37 -23.37
CA ALA A 48 3.68 11.61 -23.88
C ALA A 48 4.27 11.43 -25.28
N VAL A 49 5.04 10.36 -25.52
CA VAL A 49 5.56 10.05 -26.87
C VAL A 49 4.41 9.76 -27.84
N ARG A 50 3.35 9.06 -27.42
CA ARG A 50 2.17 8.80 -28.26
C ARG A 50 1.45 10.06 -28.70
N THR A 51 1.49 11.13 -27.92
CA THR A 51 0.90 12.42 -28.34
C THR A 51 1.54 13.00 -29.61
N SER A 52 2.73 12.52 -30.01
CA SER A 52 3.41 12.93 -31.24
C SER A 52 2.60 12.72 -32.54
N VAL A 53 1.59 11.85 -32.52
CA VAL A 53 0.72 11.59 -33.69
C VAL A 53 -0.46 12.55 -33.79
N LEU A 54 -0.72 13.38 -32.76
CA LEU A 54 -1.88 14.27 -32.71
C LEU A 54 -1.81 15.36 -33.77
N SER A 55 -0.64 15.99 -33.94
CA SER A 55 -0.42 16.99 -34.97
C SER A 55 1.07 17.25 -35.20
N LYS A 56 1.39 18.11 -36.18
CA LYS A 56 2.77 18.52 -36.46
C LYS A 56 3.42 19.27 -35.29
N SER A 57 2.66 20.06 -34.52
CA SER A 57 3.20 20.75 -33.34
C SER A 57 3.55 19.76 -32.24
N TRP A 58 2.73 18.72 -32.05
CA TRP A 58 2.94 17.71 -30.99
C TRP A 58 4.03 16.71 -31.27
N ARG A 59 4.42 16.55 -32.55
CA ARG A 59 5.44 15.57 -32.98
C ARG A 59 6.71 15.60 -32.12
N TYR A 60 7.13 16.79 -31.69
CA TYR A 60 8.36 16.98 -30.92
C TYR A 60 8.15 17.56 -29.51
N LEU A 61 6.92 17.86 -29.05
CA LEU A 61 6.69 18.48 -27.73
C LEU A 61 7.19 17.63 -26.55
N TRP A 62 7.12 16.31 -26.67
CA TRP A 62 7.60 15.41 -25.61
C TRP A 62 9.11 15.53 -25.35
N HIS A 63 9.89 16.11 -26.26
CA HIS A 63 11.34 16.29 -26.11
C HIS A 63 11.71 17.30 -25.02
N GLY A 64 10.80 18.20 -24.64
CA GLY A 64 10.99 19.20 -23.57
C GLY A 64 10.15 18.95 -22.31
N ARG A 65 9.69 17.70 -22.12
CA ARG A 65 8.93 17.28 -20.94
C ARG A 65 9.72 17.51 -19.65
N LEU A 66 9.08 17.98 -18.59
CA LEU A 66 9.80 18.37 -17.37
C LEU A 66 10.22 17.19 -16.47
N ASN A 67 9.86 15.96 -16.82
CA ASN A 67 10.28 14.75 -16.14
C ASN A 67 10.82 13.72 -17.14
N VAL A 68 11.96 13.14 -16.78
CA VAL A 68 12.65 12.12 -17.56
C VAL A 68 12.78 10.89 -16.68
N GLU A 69 12.21 9.78 -17.12
CA GLU A 69 12.14 8.55 -16.35
C GLU A 69 12.70 7.37 -17.14
N PHE A 70 13.75 6.76 -16.61
CA PHE A 70 14.38 5.58 -17.18
C PHE A 70 14.20 4.41 -16.22
N ARG A 71 13.16 3.59 -16.47
CA ARG A 71 12.79 2.45 -15.62
C ARG A 71 12.93 1.11 -16.32
N ASP A 72 13.61 0.18 -15.67
CA ASP A 72 13.89 -1.16 -16.20
C ASP A 72 12.73 -2.15 -16.04
N ARG A 73 11.72 -1.79 -15.22
CA ARG A 73 10.46 -2.56 -15.13
C ARG A 73 9.69 -2.67 -16.45
N ASP A 74 10.04 -1.86 -17.44
CA ASP A 74 9.48 -1.91 -18.80
C ASP A 74 10.27 -2.81 -19.78
N HIS A 75 11.25 -3.58 -19.29
CA HIS A 75 12.19 -4.40 -20.09
C HIS A 75 13.02 -3.61 -21.12
N TRP A 76 13.05 -2.28 -21.02
CA TRP A 76 13.75 -1.40 -21.97
C TRP A 76 15.26 -1.60 -21.99
N PHE A 77 15.88 -1.90 -20.85
CA PHE A 77 17.34 -2.08 -20.77
C PHE A 77 17.78 -3.48 -21.17
N SER A 78 16.84 -4.43 -21.28
CA SER A 78 17.15 -5.86 -21.30
C SER A 78 17.89 -6.40 -22.52
N ARG A 79 18.02 -5.63 -23.60
CA ARG A 79 18.61 -6.12 -24.86
C ARG A 79 19.41 -5.11 -25.68
N ASN A 80 19.61 -3.87 -25.23
CA ASN A 80 20.08 -2.83 -26.14
C ASN A 80 20.99 -1.77 -25.51
N LYS A 81 22.31 -1.86 -25.73
CA LYS A 81 23.28 -0.80 -25.39
C LYS A 81 22.91 0.57 -26.00
N LYS A 82 22.05 0.62 -27.04
CA LYS A 82 21.52 1.86 -27.60
C LYS A 82 20.67 2.67 -26.61
N ILE A 83 20.23 2.09 -25.50
CA ILE A 83 19.49 2.85 -24.49
C ILE A 83 20.38 3.87 -23.79
N TRP A 84 21.64 3.53 -23.51
CA TRP A 84 22.60 4.47 -22.91
C TRP A 84 22.84 5.65 -23.84
N SER A 85 23.03 5.39 -25.14
CA SER A 85 23.17 6.46 -26.12
C SER A 85 21.88 7.28 -26.33
N PHE A 86 20.71 6.67 -26.15
CA PHE A 86 19.44 7.40 -26.15
C PHE A 86 19.30 8.33 -24.94
N ILE A 87 19.68 7.87 -23.75
CA ILE A 87 19.69 8.69 -22.54
C ILE A 87 20.67 9.85 -22.71
N ASP A 88 21.90 9.56 -23.15
CA ASP A 88 22.93 10.58 -23.36
C ASP A 88 22.47 11.63 -24.37
N LYS A 89 21.94 11.22 -25.54
CA LYS A 89 21.35 12.15 -26.53
C LYS A 89 20.18 12.96 -25.99
N THR A 90 19.39 12.36 -25.11
CA THR A 90 18.26 13.06 -24.47
C THR A 90 18.78 14.14 -23.54
N LEU A 91 19.72 13.81 -22.64
CA LEU A 91 20.28 14.79 -21.71
C LEU A 91 21.10 15.86 -22.41
N GLN A 92 21.86 15.50 -23.46
CA GLN A 92 22.56 16.47 -24.30
C GLN A 92 21.58 17.46 -24.94
N ARG A 93 20.44 16.98 -25.48
CA ARG A 93 19.42 17.88 -26.01
C ARG A 93 18.87 18.86 -24.96
N TYR A 94 18.68 18.42 -23.71
CA TYR A 94 18.23 19.33 -22.64
C TYR A 94 19.29 20.39 -22.36
N LEU A 95 20.56 20.00 -22.36
CA LEU A 95 21.68 20.92 -22.21
C LEU A 95 21.75 21.92 -23.37
N ASP A 96 21.73 21.44 -24.62
CA ASP A 96 21.84 22.26 -25.84
C ASP A 96 20.68 23.27 -25.97
N GLN A 97 19.49 22.89 -25.51
CA GLN A 97 18.28 23.72 -25.58
C GLN A 97 18.03 24.52 -24.29
N ASN A 98 18.95 24.45 -23.32
CA ASN A 98 18.83 25.09 -22.01
C ASN A 98 17.47 24.82 -21.32
N LEU A 99 17.02 23.56 -21.39
CA LEU A 99 15.75 23.12 -20.83
C LEU A 99 15.92 22.72 -19.36
N SER A 100 14.97 23.15 -18.53
CA SER A 100 14.91 22.72 -17.13
C SER A 100 14.26 21.35 -17.01
N LEU A 101 14.77 20.56 -16.06
CA LEU A 101 14.24 19.25 -15.72
C LEU A 101 13.74 19.30 -14.28
N GLN A 102 12.44 19.12 -14.04
CA GLN A 102 11.92 19.10 -12.67
C GLN A 102 12.20 17.76 -11.97
N LYS A 103 12.12 16.64 -12.69
CA LYS A 103 12.28 15.29 -12.12
C LYS A 103 13.11 14.36 -12.98
N PHE A 104 14.09 13.71 -12.36
CA PHE A 104 14.94 12.72 -12.98
C PHE A 104 14.86 11.39 -12.22
N ILE A 105 14.50 10.31 -12.90
CA ILE A 105 14.40 8.97 -12.31
C ILE A 105 15.25 8.00 -13.11
N VAL A 106 16.16 7.31 -12.43
CA VAL A 106 16.91 6.17 -12.95
C VAL A 106 16.59 4.96 -12.08
N ASP A 107 15.99 3.93 -12.66
CA ASP A 107 15.51 2.72 -11.99
C ASP A 107 16.02 1.51 -12.78
N ILE A 108 17.06 0.84 -12.27
CA ILE A 108 17.82 -0.22 -12.95
C ILE A 108 17.97 -1.43 -12.01
N PHE A 109 17.54 -2.62 -12.43
CA PHE A 109 17.52 -3.80 -11.55
C PHE A 109 18.42 -4.97 -11.98
N TYR A 110 18.78 -5.07 -13.27
CA TYR A 110 19.30 -6.34 -13.81
C TYR A 110 20.63 -6.27 -14.59
N TYR A 111 21.39 -5.16 -14.54
CA TYR A 111 22.53 -4.96 -15.46
C TYR A 111 23.76 -4.28 -14.83
N ASP A 112 24.93 -4.53 -15.44
CA ASP A 112 26.13 -3.73 -15.28
C ASP A 112 25.87 -2.31 -15.78
N VAL A 113 25.74 -1.39 -14.84
CA VAL A 113 25.58 0.03 -15.11
C VAL A 113 26.96 0.61 -15.43
N ASP A 114 27.07 1.34 -16.54
CA ASP A 114 28.25 2.17 -16.78
C ASP A 114 28.23 3.34 -15.79
N PHE A 115 28.97 3.18 -14.68
CA PHE A 115 29.06 4.19 -13.63
C PHE A 115 29.68 5.50 -14.13
N VAL A 116 30.55 5.47 -15.15
CA VAL A 116 31.15 6.68 -15.70
C VAL A 116 30.09 7.52 -16.39
N LEU A 117 29.28 6.89 -17.26
CA LEU A 117 28.16 7.56 -17.92
C LEU A 117 27.11 8.03 -16.93
N LEU A 118 26.76 7.21 -15.94
CA LEU A 118 25.77 7.60 -14.93
C LEU A 118 26.25 8.79 -14.09
N LYS A 119 27.52 8.82 -13.67
CA LYS A 119 28.11 9.98 -12.98
C LYS A 119 28.07 11.23 -13.86
N LYS A 120 28.40 11.12 -15.14
CA LYS A 120 28.29 12.22 -16.13
C LYS A 120 26.86 12.76 -16.18
N TRP A 121 25.87 11.88 -16.27
CA TRP A 121 24.46 12.29 -16.35
C TRP A 121 23.96 12.97 -15.10
N ILE A 122 24.29 12.41 -13.92
CA ILE A 122 23.93 13.03 -12.64
C ILE A 122 24.55 14.42 -12.54
N HIS A 123 25.84 14.56 -12.89
CA HIS A 123 26.49 15.86 -12.90
C HIS A 123 25.82 16.85 -13.85
N MET A 124 25.50 16.44 -15.08
CA MET A 124 24.79 17.28 -16.05
C MET A 124 23.43 17.75 -15.51
N VAL A 125 22.64 16.83 -14.94
CA VAL A 125 21.29 17.09 -14.45
C VAL A 125 21.31 18.01 -13.24
N ILE A 126 22.23 17.80 -12.30
CA ILE A 126 22.33 18.60 -11.08
C ILE A 126 22.88 20.00 -11.38
N MET A 127 23.95 20.12 -12.16
CA MET A 127 24.61 21.40 -12.38
C MET A 127 23.92 22.29 -13.42
N ASN A 128 23.27 21.72 -14.44
CA ASN A 128 22.81 22.50 -15.59
C ASN A 128 21.29 22.53 -15.79
N MET A 129 20.52 21.64 -15.16
CA MET A 129 19.10 21.47 -15.48
C MET A 129 18.14 21.86 -14.34
N GLY A 130 18.67 22.31 -13.19
CA GLY A 130 17.89 22.81 -12.06
C GLY A 130 16.92 21.76 -11.49
N VAL A 131 17.37 20.51 -11.37
CA VAL A 131 16.51 19.41 -10.93
C VAL A 131 16.02 19.57 -9.50
N ARG A 132 14.72 19.31 -9.32
CA ARG A 132 14.04 19.38 -8.02
C ARG A 132 13.84 18.01 -7.39
N SER A 133 13.69 16.95 -8.18
CA SER A 133 13.47 15.58 -7.70
C SER A 133 14.43 14.61 -8.39
N LEU A 134 15.34 14.00 -7.63
CA LEU A 134 16.32 13.03 -8.10
C LEU A 134 16.06 11.67 -7.45
N ASN A 135 15.73 10.66 -8.26
CA ASN A 135 15.50 9.30 -7.80
C ASN A 135 16.46 8.33 -8.48
N LEU A 136 17.36 7.73 -7.71
CA LEU A 136 18.34 6.74 -8.15
C LEU A 136 18.03 5.41 -7.47
N ILE A 137 17.51 4.45 -8.25
CA ILE A 137 16.97 3.19 -7.76
C ILE A 137 17.72 2.02 -8.39
N PHE A 138 18.54 1.34 -7.60
CA PHE A 138 19.32 0.18 -8.06
C PHE A 138 18.82 -1.13 -7.44
N GLY A 139 18.83 -2.20 -8.23
CA GLY A 139 18.40 -3.54 -7.82
C GLY A 139 19.41 -4.30 -6.96
N MET A 140 18.96 -5.43 -6.40
CA MET A 140 19.78 -6.28 -5.51
C MET A 140 21.02 -6.86 -6.19
N ASN A 141 20.94 -7.09 -7.51
CA ASN A 141 22.03 -7.66 -8.30
C ASN A 141 23.03 -6.60 -8.81
N SER A 142 22.74 -5.31 -8.60
CA SER A 142 23.65 -4.24 -9.00
C SER A 142 24.69 -3.95 -7.90
N ILE A 143 25.91 -3.62 -8.34
CA ILE A 143 26.97 -3.06 -7.50
C ILE A 143 26.46 -1.73 -6.90
N VAL A 144 26.88 -1.43 -5.67
CA VAL A 144 26.53 -0.18 -4.99
C VAL A 144 27.11 1.00 -5.78
N PHE A 145 26.27 1.97 -6.13
CA PHE A 145 26.69 3.10 -6.96
C PHE A 145 27.36 4.19 -6.12
N PRO A 146 28.64 4.55 -6.35
CA PRO A 146 29.31 5.64 -5.66
C PRO A 146 28.73 6.98 -6.11
N LEU A 147 27.98 7.63 -5.21
CA LEU A 147 27.23 8.84 -5.52
C LEU A 147 28.18 10.06 -5.62
N PRO A 148 28.10 10.88 -6.68
CA PRO A 148 28.92 12.08 -6.80
C PRO A 148 28.60 13.14 -5.74
N LEU A 149 29.64 13.82 -5.22
CA LEU A 149 29.49 14.85 -4.18
C LEU A 149 28.59 16.03 -4.61
N VAL A 150 28.59 16.37 -5.90
CA VAL A 150 27.72 17.39 -6.50
C VAL A 150 26.25 17.25 -6.09
N VAL A 151 25.77 16.03 -5.87
CA VAL A 151 24.37 15.79 -5.44
C VAL A 151 24.08 16.45 -4.09
N PHE A 152 25.04 16.43 -3.17
CA PHE A 152 24.91 16.99 -1.81
C PHE A 152 25.16 18.49 -1.73
N GLN A 153 25.50 19.12 -2.85
CA GLN A 153 25.78 20.56 -2.97
C GLN A 153 24.74 21.26 -3.84
N SER A 154 23.63 20.56 -4.16
CA SER A 154 22.59 21.10 -5.02
C SER A 154 21.66 22.04 -4.27
N GLU A 155 21.58 23.29 -4.74
CA GLU A 155 20.63 24.27 -4.22
C GLU A 155 19.20 24.05 -4.75
N SER A 156 19.02 23.31 -5.85
CA SER A 156 17.70 23.14 -6.49
C SER A 156 16.90 21.94 -5.98
N LEU A 157 17.55 20.97 -5.33
CA LEU A 157 16.89 19.72 -4.92
C LEU A 157 15.89 19.94 -3.79
N VAL A 158 14.70 19.37 -3.97
CA VAL A 158 13.60 19.33 -3.01
C VAL A 158 13.31 17.90 -2.56
N GLU A 159 13.49 16.93 -3.47
CA GLU A 159 13.31 15.49 -3.20
C GLU A 159 14.54 14.70 -3.67
N LEU A 160 15.06 13.85 -2.78
CA LEU A 160 16.17 12.94 -3.04
C LEU A 160 15.80 11.53 -2.60
N HIS A 161 15.77 10.60 -3.54
CA HIS A 161 15.59 9.17 -3.26
C HIS A 161 16.79 8.38 -3.76
N LEU A 162 17.50 7.75 -2.82
CA LEU A 162 18.65 6.92 -3.08
C LEU A 162 18.36 5.50 -2.63
N GLN A 163 18.43 4.54 -3.55
CA GLN A 163 18.36 3.12 -3.22
C GLN A 163 19.64 2.41 -3.67
N ARG A 164 20.35 1.81 -2.71
CA ARG A 164 21.64 1.12 -2.90
C ARG A 164 22.73 2.02 -3.52
N CYS A 165 22.82 3.26 -3.06
CA CYS A 165 23.94 4.17 -3.34
C CYS A 165 24.97 4.12 -2.21
N ASP A 166 26.23 4.38 -2.54
CA ASP A 166 27.32 4.56 -1.59
C ASP A 166 27.54 6.06 -1.36
N LEU A 167 27.60 6.43 -0.08
CA LEU A 167 27.76 7.81 0.38
C LEU A 167 29.15 8.07 0.98
N SER A 168 30.10 7.15 0.81
CA SER A 168 31.50 7.28 1.25
C SER A 168 32.17 8.59 0.79
N THR A 169 31.70 9.21 -0.29
CA THR A 169 32.16 10.56 -0.72
C THR A 169 31.96 11.65 0.34
N LEU A 170 31.07 11.44 1.31
CA LEU A 170 30.83 12.36 2.43
C LEU A 170 31.82 12.17 3.60
N GLU A 171 32.61 11.09 3.61
CA GLU A 171 33.62 10.88 4.65
C GLU A 171 34.70 11.97 4.62
N SER A 172 35.05 12.43 3.42
CA SER A 172 36.15 13.39 3.20
C SER A 172 35.71 14.86 3.13
N THR A 173 34.46 15.19 3.44
CA THR A 173 33.96 16.58 3.34
C THR A 173 32.89 16.90 4.36
N ASP A 174 32.81 18.18 4.74
CA ASP A 174 31.78 18.73 5.62
C ASP A 174 30.80 19.65 4.87
N ASN A 175 31.02 19.86 3.56
CA ASN A 175 30.24 20.81 2.75
C ASN A 175 28.99 20.15 2.15
N VAL A 176 28.01 19.82 3.00
CA VAL A 176 26.66 19.41 2.58
C VAL A 176 25.75 20.64 2.62
N MET A 177 25.18 21.01 1.48
CA MET A 177 24.33 22.21 1.31
C MET A 177 23.08 21.84 0.51
N LEU A 178 22.12 21.21 1.17
CA LEU A 178 20.84 20.78 0.61
C LEU A 178 19.70 21.66 1.16
N ASN A 179 19.87 22.97 1.01
CA ASN A 179 19.08 24.00 1.69
C ASN A 179 17.57 23.95 1.39
N ASN A 180 17.18 23.42 0.23
CA ASN A 180 15.79 23.32 -0.20
C ASN A 180 15.20 21.90 -0.08
N LEU A 181 15.99 20.94 0.43
CA LEU A 181 15.58 19.55 0.48
C LEU A 181 14.51 19.35 1.56
N GLN A 182 13.32 18.93 1.12
CA GLN A 182 12.18 18.64 1.99
C GLN A 182 11.97 17.15 2.18
N THR A 183 12.37 16.33 1.21
CA THR A 183 12.16 14.87 1.24
C THR A 183 13.44 14.11 0.96
N LEU A 184 13.85 13.29 1.91
CA LEU A 184 15.01 12.41 1.82
C LEU A 184 14.57 10.95 2.03
N ARG A 185 14.83 10.08 1.04
CA ARG A 185 14.58 8.64 1.14
C ARG A 185 15.87 7.86 0.90
N LEU A 186 16.28 7.07 1.88
CA LEU A 186 17.49 6.24 1.84
C LEU A 186 17.10 4.77 1.99
N HIS A 187 17.24 3.99 0.92
CA HIS A 187 16.80 2.59 0.88
C HIS A 187 17.97 1.64 0.59
N GLY A 188 18.36 0.81 1.57
CA GLY A 188 19.48 -0.13 1.38
C GLY A 188 20.84 0.56 1.21
N VAL A 189 21.02 1.71 1.86
CA VAL A 189 22.25 2.52 1.84
C VAL A 189 23.12 2.15 3.05
N ASN A 190 24.44 2.09 2.86
CA ASN A 190 25.40 2.00 3.96
C ASN A 190 25.73 3.42 4.44
N ILE A 191 25.45 3.72 5.71
CA ILE A 191 25.58 5.05 6.27
C ILE A 191 26.05 4.94 7.72
N THR A 192 27.10 5.67 8.07
CA THR A 192 27.62 5.77 9.44
C THR A 192 26.92 6.92 10.19
N ASP A 193 26.99 6.91 11.52
CA ASP A 193 26.42 7.98 12.36
C ASP A 193 26.98 9.36 11.96
N GLU A 194 28.28 9.45 11.67
CA GLU A 194 28.95 10.68 11.23
C GLU A 194 28.40 11.21 9.89
N ILE A 195 28.26 10.34 8.89
CA ILE A 195 27.71 10.72 7.57
C ILE A 195 26.25 11.18 7.71
N PHE A 196 25.48 10.52 8.56
CA PHE A 196 24.09 10.88 8.80
C PHE A 196 23.96 12.24 9.49
N GLU A 197 24.79 12.53 10.49
CA GLU A 197 24.81 13.84 11.14
C GLU A 197 25.12 14.96 10.15
N LYS A 198 26.15 14.80 9.30
CA LYS A 198 26.47 15.75 8.23
C LYS A 198 25.30 15.95 7.26
N LEU A 199 24.64 14.86 6.87
CA LEU A 199 23.52 14.90 5.94
C LEU A 199 22.32 15.67 6.51
N ILE A 200 21.97 15.41 7.77
CA ILE A 200 20.85 16.04 8.45
C ILE A 200 21.13 17.54 8.69
N LEU A 201 22.33 17.90 9.14
CA LEU A 201 22.74 19.30 9.30
C LEU A 201 22.71 20.08 7.98
N GLY A 202 23.03 19.41 6.86
CA GLY A 202 22.96 20.01 5.53
C GLY A 202 21.53 20.16 4.96
N CYS A 203 20.49 19.65 5.63
CA CYS A 203 19.10 19.65 5.16
C CYS A 203 18.16 20.40 6.13
N PRO A 204 18.27 21.74 6.27
CA PRO A 204 17.53 22.49 7.29
C PRO A 204 16.01 22.51 7.11
N LEU A 205 15.50 22.31 5.88
CA LEU A 205 14.07 22.34 5.55
C LEU A 205 13.44 20.94 5.43
N ILE A 206 14.09 19.90 5.97
CA ILE A 206 13.60 18.53 5.85
C ILE A 206 12.26 18.33 6.57
N GLU A 207 11.27 17.85 5.82
CA GLU A 207 9.94 17.51 6.33
C GLU A 207 9.70 16.00 6.35
N ASN A 208 10.25 15.28 5.37
CA ASN A 208 10.02 13.85 5.17
C ASN A 208 11.33 13.09 5.14
N LEU A 209 11.55 12.21 6.12
CA LEU A 209 12.72 11.35 6.21
C LEU A 209 12.30 9.89 6.26
N ASP A 210 12.69 9.11 5.25
CA ASP A 210 12.38 7.68 5.16
C ASP A 210 13.64 6.84 4.96
N MET A 211 13.89 5.91 5.88
CA MET A 211 15.07 5.06 5.90
C MET A 211 14.65 3.60 5.93
N LEU A 212 14.94 2.85 4.87
CA LEU A 212 14.56 1.44 4.75
C LEU A 212 15.76 0.55 4.49
N LYS A 213 15.99 -0.45 5.32
CA LYS A 213 17.06 -1.45 5.19
C LYS A 213 18.47 -0.82 5.11
N CYS A 214 18.68 0.36 5.69
CA CYS A 214 20.02 0.94 5.82
C CYS A 214 20.88 0.10 6.77
N ILE A 215 22.19 0.14 6.59
CA ILE A 215 23.19 -0.53 7.44
C ILE A 215 24.24 0.49 7.88
N GLY A 216 24.98 0.18 8.94
CA GLY A 216 26.05 1.04 9.47
C GLY A 216 25.61 1.95 10.63
N LEU A 217 24.35 2.39 10.66
CA LEU A 217 23.82 3.26 11.72
C LEU A 217 23.63 2.54 13.05
N LYS A 218 24.09 3.19 14.12
CA LYS A 218 23.91 2.78 15.52
C LYS A 218 22.94 3.70 16.25
N SER A 219 22.94 4.99 15.93
CA SER A 219 22.03 5.98 16.52
C SER A 219 21.47 6.96 15.48
N ILE A 220 20.21 7.38 15.69
CA ILE A 220 19.58 8.49 14.97
C ILE A 220 19.18 9.54 16.01
N LYS A 221 19.76 10.72 15.90
CA LYS A 221 19.39 11.88 16.69
C LYS A 221 18.74 12.90 15.78
N LEU A 222 17.49 13.22 16.05
CA LEU A 222 16.76 14.28 15.34
C LEU A 222 16.64 15.46 16.29
N HIS A 223 17.37 16.54 15.97
CA HIS A 223 17.40 17.76 16.77
C HIS A 223 16.23 18.70 16.46
N LYS A 224 15.91 19.57 17.42
CA LYS A 224 14.79 20.53 17.43
C LYS A 224 14.63 21.41 16.17
N HIS A 225 15.71 21.67 15.44
CA HIS A 225 15.67 22.57 14.27
C HIS A 225 15.06 21.93 13.02
N HIS A 226 14.80 20.62 13.01
CA HIS A 226 14.21 19.93 11.87
C HIS A 226 12.69 19.88 12.01
N ASN A 227 11.97 20.49 11.07
CA ASN A 227 10.51 20.50 11.05
C ASN A 227 9.95 19.21 10.42
N ILE A 228 10.42 18.05 10.90
CA ILE A 228 10.08 16.74 10.34
C ILE A 228 8.62 16.41 10.68
N LYS A 229 7.82 16.27 9.62
CA LYS A 229 6.41 15.89 9.68
C LYS A 229 6.25 14.38 9.55
N ASP A 230 7.01 13.75 8.66
CA ASP A 230 6.94 12.31 8.40
C ASP A 230 8.30 11.65 8.63
N PHE A 231 8.37 10.73 9.60
CA PHE A 231 9.56 9.95 9.89
C PHE A 231 9.30 8.45 9.74
N GLY A 232 10.08 7.79 8.88
CA GLY A 232 10.04 6.36 8.63
C GLY A 232 11.41 5.72 8.83
N CYS A 233 11.48 4.65 9.61
CA CYS A 233 12.71 3.91 9.83
C CYS A 233 12.41 2.40 9.90
N SER A 234 13.02 1.63 9.00
CA SER A 234 12.96 0.16 8.98
C SER A 234 14.35 -0.43 8.91
N VAL A 235 14.93 -0.83 10.03
CA VAL A 235 16.33 -1.30 10.07
C VAL A 235 16.41 -2.66 10.75
N ASN A 236 17.22 -3.58 10.22
CA ASN A 236 17.37 -4.95 10.75
C ASN A 236 18.49 -5.08 11.79
N VAL A 237 19.04 -3.95 12.27
CA VAL A 237 20.09 -3.89 13.29
C VAL A 237 19.59 -3.15 14.53
N PRO A 238 20.20 -3.36 15.71
CA PRO A 238 19.93 -2.54 16.88
C PRO A 238 20.22 -1.07 16.57
N LEU A 239 19.20 -0.23 16.72
CA LEU A 239 19.26 1.20 16.43
C LEU A 239 18.64 1.96 17.61
N ILE A 240 19.37 2.93 18.14
CA ILE A 240 18.87 3.88 19.14
C ILE A 240 18.31 5.06 18.37
N ILE A 241 17.11 5.52 18.72
CA ILE A 241 16.52 6.69 18.09
C ILE A 241 16.06 7.64 19.18
N GLU A 242 16.61 8.84 19.13
CA GLU A 242 16.33 9.94 20.04
C GLU A 242 15.73 11.06 19.19
N ILE A 243 14.47 11.37 19.44
CA ILE A 243 13.77 12.48 18.79
C ILE A 243 13.60 13.57 19.84
N GLU A 244 14.40 14.63 19.70
CA GLU A 244 14.28 15.82 20.52
C GLU A 244 13.16 16.69 19.96
N ASP A 245 12.16 16.98 20.79
CA ASP A 245 11.06 17.89 20.47
C ASP A 245 10.21 17.48 19.23
N PRO A 246 9.39 16.42 19.31
CA PRO A 246 8.63 15.91 18.18
C PRO A 246 7.34 16.70 17.88
N HIS A 247 7.28 18.01 18.19
CA HIS A 247 6.08 18.81 18.03
C HIS A 247 5.56 18.85 16.58
N ALA A 248 6.44 18.86 15.57
CA ALA A 248 6.04 18.90 14.16
C ALA A 248 5.56 17.55 13.59
N LEU A 249 5.82 16.43 14.30
CA LEU A 249 5.69 15.10 13.73
C LEU A 249 4.22 14.68 13.61
N GLU A 250 3.78 14.43 12.38
CA GLU A 250 2.43 13.98 12.04
C GLU A 250 2.34 12.47 11.78
N SER A 251 3.41 11.85 11.26
CA SER A 251 3.49 10.42 11.00
C SER A 251 4.80 9.81 11.47
N LEU A 252 4.70 8.69 12.20
CA LEU A 252 5.84 7.93 12.70
C LEU A 252 5.71 6.46 12.30
N ARG A 253 6.70 5.93 11.57
CA ARG A 253 6.79 4.53 11.18
C ARG A 253 8.10 3.93 11.66
N ILE A 254 8.05 2.99 12.59
CA ILE A 254 9.22 2.25 13.08
C ILE A 254 9.03 0.76 12.82
N GLU A 255 9.93 0.17 12.03
CA GLU A 255 9.87 -1.25 11.65
C GLU A 255 11.20 -1.96 11.93
N ASN A 256 11.15 -3.23 12.34
CA ASN A 256 12.31 -4.10 12.53
C ASN A 256 13.38 -3.64 13.54
N CYS A 257 13.17 -2.54 14.28
CA CYS A 257 14.03 -2.09 15.36
C CYS A 257 13.88 -2.99 16.61
N CYS A 258 14.42 -4.21 16.55
CA CYS A 258 14.02 -5.32 17.41
C CYS A 258 14.60 -5.31 18.84
N HIS A 259 15.56 -4.44 19.17
CA HIS A 259 16.35 -4.60 20.40
C HIS A 259 16.42 -3.40 21.34
N ASN A 260 16.43 -2.15 20.86
CA ASN A 260 16.68 -0.98 21.71
C ASN A 260 15.63 0.15 21.64
N TRP A 261 14.66 0.12 20.72
CA TRP A 261 13.57 1.09 20.78
C TRP A 261 12.55 0.65 21.83
N PHE A 262 12.42 1.43 22.91
CA PHE A 262 11.38 1.26 23.92
C PHE A 262 10.43 2.45 23.89
N LEU A 263 9.14 2.16 23.77
CA LEU A 263 8.09 3.07 24.22
C LEU A 263 7.69 2.63 25.65
N PRO A 264 7.46 3.57 26.59
CA PRO A 264 7.81 5.00 26.53
C PRO A 264 9.29 5.25 26.92
N HIS A 265 9.95 6.20 26.26
CA HIS A 265 11.12 6.90 26.85
C HIS A 265 10.57 8.07 27.69
N LYS A 266 11.17 8.38 28.85
CA LYS A 266 10.56 9.21 29.92
C LYS A 266 10.04 10.62 29.52
N ASN A 267 10.30 11.12 28.31
CA ASN A 267 9.90 12.45 27.83
C ASN A 267 9.20 12.45 26.44
N MET A 268 8.60 11.34 26.00
CA MET A 268 7.99 11.27 24.66
C MET A 268 6.54 11.75 24.65
N HIS A 269 6.32 13.01 24.29
CA HIS A 269 4.98 13.56 24.04
C HIS A 269 4.87 13.98 22.57
N PHE A 270 3.93 13.39 21.84
CA PHE A 270 3.70 13.64 20.42
C PHE A 270 2.34 14.31 20.20
N PRO A 271 2.23 15.64 20.38
CA PRO A 271 0.94 16.31 20.44
C PRO A 271 0.18 16.31 19.11
N HIS A 272 0.90 16.32 17.98
CA HIS A 272 0.32 16.46 16.65
C HIS A 272 0.37 15.16 15.81
N LEU A 273 0.84 14.06 16.39
CA LEU A 273 0.96 12.79 15.68
C LEU A 273 -0.41 12.22 15.33
N LYS A 274 -0.65 12.04 14.03
CA LYS A 274 -1.89 11.53 13.44
C LYS A 274 -1.79 10.04 13.10
N SER A 275 -0.60 9.56 12.73
CA SER A 275 -0.38 8.17 12.31
C SER A 275 0.84 7.55 13.01
N LEU A 276 0.67 6.36 13.59
CA LEU A 276 1.73 5.59 14.24
C LEU A 276 1.73 4.16 13.71
N THR A 277 2.82 3.77 13.06
CA THR A 277 3.06 2.40 12.58
C THR A 277 4.24 1.79 13.30
N LEU A 278 4.01 0.67 13.98
CA LEU A 278 5.01 -0.08 14.72
C LEU A 278 5.03 -1.51 14.17
N GLN A 279 6.17 -1.95 13.67
CA GLN A 279 6.33 -3.29 13.13
C GLN A 279 7.54 -4.00 13.73
N ARG A 280 7.33 -5.16 14.35
CA ARG A 280 8.40 -5.99 14.91
C ARG A 280 9.25 -5.26 15.97
N VAL A 281 8.62 -4.30 16.67
CA VAL A 281 9.20 -3.53 17.77
C VAL A 281 8.86 -4.20 19.11
N LYS A 282 9.71 -4.03 20.13
CA LYS A 282 9.43 -4.46 21.50
C LYS A 282 8.70 -3.34 22.24
N LEU A 283 7.49 -3.61 22.72
CA LEU A 283 6.68 -2.64 23.46
C LEU A 283 6.62 -3.00 24.93
N ASN A 284 6.61 -1.99 25.80
CA ASN A 284 6.34 -2.14 27.23
C ASN A 284 4.85 -1.87 27.52
N ILE A 285 4.29 -2.54 28.52
CA ILE A 285 2.89 -2.39 28.94
C ILE A 285 2.58 -0.95 29.36
N ASP A 286 3.54 -0.26 29.97
CA ASP A 286 3.44 1.13 30.42
C ASP A 286 3.13 2.11 29.28
N THR A 287 3.47 1.76 28.03
CA THR A 287 3.13 2.55 26.84
C THR A 287 1.62 2.76 26.72
N PHE A 288 0.84 1.74 27.09
CA PHE A 288 -0.60 1.73 26.90
C PHE A 288 -1.35 2.38 28.07
N SER A 289 -0.77 2.32 29.28
CA SER A 289 -1.33 3.00 30.47
C SER A 289 -1.44 4.51 30.26
N ASN A 290 -0.42 5.12 29.64
CA ASN A 290 -0.32 6.56 29.40
C ASN A 290 -0.47 6.91 27.91
N PHE A 291 -1.16 6.06 27.14
CA PHE A 291 -1.22 6.20 25.68
C PHE A 291 -1.83 7.54 25.24
N SER A 292 -2.93 7.95 25.87
CA SER A 292 -3.60 9.22 25.57
C SER A 292 -2.74 10.44 25.89
N SER A 293 -1.90 10.39 26.92
CA SER A 293 -0.98 11.48 27.22
C SER A 293 0.19 11.54 26.25
N PHE A 294 0.66 10.40 25.74
CA PHE A 294 1.73 10.39 24.75
C PHE A 294 1.25 10.77 23.34
N PHE A 295 0.02 10.38 22.99
CA PHE A 295 -0.52 10.49 21.64
C PHE A 295 -1.95 11.06 21.64
N PRO A 296 -2.14 12.35 22.01
CA PRO A 296 -3.48 12.93 22.17
C PRO A 296 -4.26 13.01 20.85
N CYS A 297 -3.61 13.27 19.71
CA CYS A 297 -4.27 13.48 18.41
C CYS A 297 -4.22 12.28 17.44
N LEU A 298 -3.85 11.09 17.92
CA LEU A 298 -3.59 9.93 17.05
C LEU A 298 -4.86 9.37 16.42
N ASN A 299 -4.95 9.46 15.09
CA ASN A 299 -6.09 8.96 14.32
C ASN A 299 -5.91 7.50 13.88
N GLU A 300 -4.68 7.09 13.56
CA GLU A 300 -4.36 5.76 13.03
C GLU A 300 -3.23 5.10 13.81
N LEU A 301 -3.48 3.87 14.28
CA LEU A 301 -2.50 3.03 14.94
C LEU A 301 -2.39 1.68 14.22
N ILE A 302 -1.18 1.35 13.77
CA ILE A 302 -0.85 0.06 13.15
C ILE A 302 0.21 -0.63 13.99
N ILE A 303 -0.13 -1.81 14.53
CA ILE A 303 0.78 -2.67 15.28
C ILE A 303 0.94 -3.97 14.51
N ASN A 304 2.16 -4.28 14.07
CA ASN A 304 2.46 -5.46 13.26
C ASN A 304 3.57 -6.30 13.89
N ASN A 305 3.26 -7.49 14.40
CA ASN A 305 4.23 -8.46 14.92
C ASN A 305 5.14 -7.90 16.04
N CYS A 306 4.64 -6.94 16.83
CA CYS A 306 5.35 -6.38 17.97
C CYS A 306 5.40 -7.38 19.15
N LYS A 307 6.50 -7.35 19.91
CA LYS A 307 6.71 -8.18 21.12
C LYS A 307 6.30 -7.41 22.37
N GLY A 308 6.02 -8.13 23.47
CA GLY A 308 5.69 -7.54 24.77
C GLY A 308 4.19 -7.31 25.02
N LEU A 309 3.35 -7.53 24.02
CA LEU A 309 1.88 -7.34 24.10
C LEU A 309 1.15 -8.62 24.54
N LYS A 310 1.31 -9.04 25.80
CA LYS A 310 0.51 -10.17 26.33
C LYS A 310 -0.88 -9.73 26.77
N GLU A 311 -0.94 -8.68 27.57
CA GLU A 311 -2.16 -8.10 28.10
C GLU A 311 -1.99 -6.58 28.15
N PHE A 312 -2.90 -5.81 27.57
CA PHE A 312 -2.83 -4.35 27.61
C PHE A 312 -4.20 -3.69 27.46
N ARG A 313 -4.27 -2.44 27.93
CA ARG A 313 -5.48 -1.60 27.88
C ARG A 313 -5.17 -0.32 27.12
N LEU A 314 -5.80 -0.15 25.96
CA LEU A 314 -5.64 1.04 25.12
C LEU A 314 -6.85 1.95 25.32
N LEU A 315 -6.62 3.09 25.97
CA LEU A 315 -7.62 4.14 26.15
C LEU A 315 -7.23 5.33 25.29
N SER A 316 -8.10 5.71 24.36
CA SER A 316 -7.90 6.89 23.50
C SER A 316 -9.21 7.32 22.86
N SER A 317 -9.55 8.60 22.99
CA SER A 317 -10.70 9.21 22.31
C SER A 317 -10.40 9.64 20.88
N SER A 318 -9.14 9.68 20.45
CA SER A 318 -8.73 10.17 19.13
C SER A 318 -8.61 9.08 18.05
N ILE A 319 -8.37 7.82 18.44
CA ILE A 319 -8.18 6.71 17.50
C ILE A 319 -9.45 6.45 16.68
N LYS A 320 -9.30 6.56 15.35
CA LYS A 320 -10.34 6.25 14.36
C LYS A 320 -10.07 4.94 13.62
N ARG A 321 -8.80 4.59 13.40
CA ARG A 321 -8.38 3.37 12.71
C ARG A 321 -7.36 2.60 13.55
N LEU A 322 -7.66 1.34 13.83
CA LEU A 322 -6.77 0.45 14.57
C LEU A 322 -6.51 -0.82 13.76
N THR A 323 -5.25 -1.09 13.43
CA THR A 323 -4.83 -2.32 12.77
C THR A 323 -3.84 -3.08 13.65
N ILE A 324 -4.15 -4.34 13.93
CA ILE A 324 -3.31 -5.26 14.68
C ILE A 324 -3.02 -6.49 13.81
N ILE A 325 -1.76 -6.74 13.51
CA ILE A 325 -1.28 -7.89 12.74
C ILE A 325 -0.32 -8.67 13.65
N MET A 326 -0.53 -9.97 13.81
CA MET A 326 0.23 -10.81 14.73
C MET A 326 0.56 -12.17 14.13
N ASP A 327 1.75 -12.66 14.48
CA ASP A 327 2.27 -13.97 14.11
C ASP A 327 2.15 -14.98 15.27
N THR A 328 2.43 -16.25 14.98
CA THR A 328 2.00 -17.47 15.69
C THR A 328 2.30 -17.57 17.19
N ARG A 329 3.10 -16.66 17.76
CA ARG A 329 3.68 -16.74 19.11
C ARG A 329 3.04 -15.80 20.15
N ASN A 330 2.18 -14.88 19.74
CA ASN A 330 1.64 -13.85 20.64
C ASN A 330 0.16 -14.09 20.98
N ARG A 331 -0.11 -14.60 22.18
CA ARG A 331 -1.46 -14.56 22.76
C ARG A 331 -1.73 -13.17 23.30
N ILE A 332 -2.73 -12.50 22.76
CA ILE A 332 -3.08 -11.12 23.14
C ILE A 332 -4.40 -11.10 23.88
N LYS A 333 -4.40 -10.47 25.05
CA LYS A 333 -5.60 -9.94 25.71
C LYS A 333 -5.58 -8.42 25.59
N ALA A 334 -6.56 -7.84 24.93
CA ALA A 334 -6.61 -6.39 24.74
C ALA A 334 -7.97 -5.83 25.13
N PHE A 335 -7.95 -4.73 25.88
CA PHE A 335 -9.12 -3.91 26.16
C PHE A 335 -9.00 -2.59 25.42
N PHE A 336 -10.00 -2.23 24.63
CA PHE A 336 -10.06 -1.00 23.84
C PHE A 336 -11.14 -0.08 24.39
N GLY A 337 -10.73 1.00 25.05
CA GLY A 337 -11.57 2.14 25.39
C GLY A 337 -11.43 3.23 24.34
N THR A 338 -11.94 2.97 23.13
CA THR A 338 -11.79 3.85 21.97
C THR A 338 -13.17 4.21 21.38
N PRO A 339 -13.88 5.20 21.95
CA PRO A 339 -15.30 5.45 21.61
C PRO A 339 -15.52 5.92 20.17
N ASN A 340 -14.52 6.58 19.58
CA ASN A 340 -14.59 7.18 18.23
C ASN A 340 -13.99 6.29 17.13
N ILE A 341 -13.83 4.99 17.38
CA ILE A 341 -13.31 4.06 16.39
C ILE A 341 -14.27 3.95 15.20
N LEU A 342 -13.72 3.99 13.98
CA LEU A 342 -14.46 3.83 12.72
C LEU A 342 -14.08 2.53 12.00
N TYR A 343 -12.85 2.08 12.20
CA TYR A 343 -12.32 0.88 11.54
C TYR A 343 -11.35 0.12 12.45
N PHE A 344 -11.62 -1.15 12.65
CA PHE A 344 -10.74 -2.10 13.32
C PHE A 344 -10.33 -3.21 12.36
N LYS A 345 -9.05 -3.56 12.33
CA LYS A 345 -8.54 -4.72 11.61
C LYS A 345 -7.69 -5.58 12.52
N TYR A 346 -8.00 -6.86 12.59
CA TYR A 346 -7.14 -7.86 13.18
C TYR A 346 -6.68 -8.86 12.11
N SER A 347 -5.40 -9.20 12.07
CA SER A 347 -4.86 -10.28 11.25
C SER A 347 -3.97 -11.19 12.08
N GLY A 348 -4.37 -12.44 12.26
CA GLY A 348 -3.60 -13.44 12.99
C GLY A 348 -3.13 -14.56 12.05
N HIS A 349 -1.85 -14.95 12.18
CA HIS A 349 -1.29 -16.10 11.48
C HIS A 349 -0.80 -17.17 12.48
N GLY A 350 -1.07 -18.46 12.25
CA GLY A 350 -0.47 -19.57 13.02
C GLY A 350 -1.37 -20.44 13.89
N ASP A 351 -0.81 -20.91 15.02
CA ASP A 351 -1.45 -21.81 16.01
C ASP A 351 -2.05 -21.04 17.22
N ALA A 352 -1.68 -19.77 17.45
CA ALA A 352 -2.18 -18.92 18.54
C ALA A 352 -2.99 -17.71 18.03
N VAL A 353 -3.89 -17.94 17.07
CA VAL A 353 -4.49 -16.91 16.18
C VAL A 353 -5.53 -16.03 16.86
N LEU A 354 -6.23 -16.49 17.89
CA LEU A 354 -7.42 -15.82 18.40
C LEU A 354 -7.10 -14.87 19.57
N PRO A 355 -7.25 -13.55 19.38
CA PRO A 355 -7.05 -12.59 20.46
C PRO A 355 -8.30 -12.57 21.36
N SER A 356 -8.09 -12.28 22.64
CA SER A 356 -9.19 -11.96 23.57
C SER A 356 -9.35 -10.45 23.59
N ILE A 357 -10.39 -9.94 22.94
CA ILE A 357 -10.60 -8.51 22.78
C ILE A 357 -11.89 -8.10 23.49
N LYS A 358 -11.89 -6.90 24.09
CA LYS A 358 -13.09 -6.24 24.60
C LYS A 358 -13.08 -4.78 24.13
N PHE A 359 -14.23 -4.31 23.65
CA PHE A 359 -14.47 -2.90 23.35
C PHE A 359 -15.39 -2.30 24.40
N THR A 360 -15.17 -1.03 24.76
CA THR A 360 -16.21 -0.20 25.37
C THR A 360 -17.29 0.10 24.35
N THR A 361 -18.52 0.37 24.80
CA THR A 361 -19.61 0.83 23.93
C THR A 361 -19.15 1.98 23.04
N THR A 362 -19.28 1.82 21.73
CA THR A 362 -18.97 2.83 20.72
C THR A 362 -20.25 3.57 20.35
N SER A 363 -20.23 4.91 20.32
CA SER A 363 -21.42 5.70 19.95
C SER A 363 -21.71 5.70 18.45
N ASN A 364 -20.70 5.41 17.63
CA ASN A 364 -20.76 5.53 16.18
C ASN A 364 -20.81 4.15 15.52
N GLU A 365 -21.43 4.06 14.35
CA GLU A 365 -21.31 2.89 13.48
C GLU A 365 -19.85 2.71 13.03
N TRP A 366 -19.34 1.48 13.10
CA TRP A 366 -17.96 1.18 12.75
C TRP A 366 -17.83 -0.20 12.10
N LYS A 367 -16.70 -0.41 11.42
CA LYS A 367 -16.42 -1.64 10.69
C LYS A 367 -15.31 -2.42 11.36
N SER A 368 -15.49 -3.73 11.51
CA SER A 368 -14.43 -4.63 11.96
C SER A 368 -14.05 -5.62 10.87
N LYS A 369 -12.75 -5.85 10.71
CA LYS A 369 -12.20 -6.80 9.75
C LYS A 369 -11.27 -7.77 10.43
N ILE A 370 -11.68 -9.03 10.54
CA ILE A 370 -10.89 -10.10 11.12
C ILE A 370 -10.32 -10.94 9.99
N SER A 371 -9.02 -11.17 9.98
CA SER A 371 -8.33 -11.99 8.99
C SER A 371 -7.60 -13.12 9.71
N LEU A 372 -7.98 -14.37 9.46
CA LEU A 372 -7.48 -15.52 10.19
C LEU A 372 -6.89 -16.52 9.19
N SER A 373 -5.60 -16.85 9.32
CA SER A 373 -5.04 -18.05 8.67
C SER A 373 -5.04 -19.17 9.70
N CYS A 374 -6.16 -19.88 9.80
CA CYS A 374 -6.42 -20.78 10.90
C CYS A 374 -5.81 -22.16 10.69
N LYS A 375 -4.92 -22.55 11.62
CA LYS A 375 -4.91 -23.91 12.16
C LYS A 375 -5.79 -23.89 13.42
N LEU A 376 -7.11 -23.87 13.27
CA LEU A 376 -7.98 -24.06 14.44
C LEU A 376 -7.78 -25.51 14.89
N ASN A 377 -7.14 -25.71 16.04
CA ASN A 377 -7.03 -27.03 16.65
C ASN A 377 -8.40 -27.39 17.19
N ARG A 378 -9.28 -27.86 16.29
CA ARG A 378 -10.53 -28.64 16.39
C ARG A 378 -11.11 -28.87 17.80
N SER A 379 -11.08 -27.87 18.66
CA SER A 379 -11.41 -27.95 20.08
C SER A 379 -12.45 -26.92 20.40
N ASP A 380 -13.42 -27.32 21.22
CA ASP A 380 -14.48 -26.46 21.72
C ASP A 380 -13.93 -25.16 22.36
N LYS A 381 -12.69 -25.22 22.88
CA LYS A 381 -11.97 -24.06 23.39
C LYS A 381 -11.69 -22.98 22.34
N ASP A 382 -11.33 -23.33 21.11
CA ASP A 382 -11.03 -22.35 20.06
C ASP A 382 -12.31 -21.78 19.44
N LEU A 383 -13.35 -22.61 19.31
CA LEU A 383 -14.70 -22.17 18.94
C LEU A 383 -15.26 -21.17 19.97
N ARG A 384 -15.12 -21.44 21.27
CA ARG A 384 -15.48 -20.48 22.34
C ARG A 384 -14.75 -19.14 22.21
N LYS A 385 -13.44 -19.15 21.96
CA LYS A 385 -12.67 -17.91 21.80
C LYS A 385 -13.13 -17.11 20.59
N LEU A 386 -13.41 -17.78 19.48
CA LEU A 386 -13.91 -17.14 18.27
C LEU A 386 -15.29 -16.53 18.49
N ASN A 387 -16.19 -17.25 19.16
CA ASN A 387 -17.48 -16.71 19.57
C ASN A 387 -17.32 -15.47 20.45
N ASN A 388 -16.45 -15.54 21.47
CA ASN A 388 -16.19 -14.41 22.36
C ASN A 388 -15.61 -13.20 21.61
N LEU A 389 -14.74 -13.43 20.64
CA LEU A 389 -14.20 -12.38 19.78
C LEU A 389 -15.30 -11.73 18.92
N LEU A 390 -16.17 -12.52 18.29
CA LEU A 390 -17.29 -12.01 17.50
C LEU A 390 -18.28 -11.24 18.38
N LYS A 391 -18.61 -11.76 19.57
CA LYS A 391 -19.46 -11.06 20.55
C LYS A 391 -18.88 -9.71 20.94
N ALA A 392 -17.56 -9.64 21.15
CA ALA A 392 -16.88 -8.38 21.44
C ALA A 392 -16.92 -7.36 20.28
N LEU A 393 -17.20 -7.82 19.06
CA LEU A 393 -17.30 -7.01 17.84
C LEU A 393 -18.75 -6.85 17.35
N SER A 394 -19.73 -7.34 18.10
CA SER A 394 -21.15 -7.39 17.69
C SER A 394 -21.79 -6.02 17.44
N GLN A 395 -21.21 -4.95 17.99
CA GLN A 395 -21.63 -3.56 17.76
C GLN A 395 -21.08 -2.97 16.43
N SER A 396 -20.42 -3.79 15.61
CA SER A 396 -19.78 -3.36 14.36
C SER A 396 -20.28 -4.15 13.16
N HIS A 397 -20.06 -3.59 11.97
CA HIS A 397 -20.15 -4.29 10.70
C HIS A 397 -18.98 -5.27 10.56
N ILE A 398 -19.21 -6.55 10.92
CA ILE A 398 -18.15 -7.56 10.95
C ILE A 398 -17.89 -8.14 9.57
N THR A 399 -16.64 -8.04 9.12
CA THR A 399 -16.10 -8.79 7.99
C THR A 399 -15.07 -9.82 8.48
N VAL A 400 -15.29 -11.10 8.21
CA VAL A 400 -14.33 -12.17 8.50
C VAL A 400 -13.68 -12.64 7.20
N LYS A 401 -12.36 -12.74 7.16
CA LYS A 401 -11.58 -13.33 6.06
C LYS A 401 -10.83 -14.55 6.56
N LEU A 402 -11.05 -15.69 5.93
CA LEU A 402 -10.39 -16.94 6.24
C LEU A 402 -9.35 -17.27 5.15
N PHE A 403 -8.12 -17.57 5.55
CA PHE A 403 -7.04 -18.03 4.68
C PHE A 403 -6.76 -19.52 4.90
N HIS A 404 -6.67 -20.29 3.82
CA HIS A 404 -6.29 -21.71 3.86
C HIS A 404 -4.78 -21.90 4.04
N ASN A 405 -4.38 -22.73 5.00
CA ASN A 405 -3.02 -23.27 5.11
C ASN A 405 -3.10 -24.68 5.73
N VAL A 406 -3.43 -25.68 4.91
CA VAL A 406 -3.37 -27.13 5.16
C VAL A 406 -3.74 -27.57 6.59
N PHE A 407 -5.04 -27.86 6.81
CA PHE A 407 -5.45 -28.70 7.93
C PHE A 407 -4.79 -30.08 7.76
N ARG A 408 -3.67 -30.35 8.45
CA ARG A 408 -3.03 -31.67 8.36
C ARG A 408 -3.99 -32.77 8.84
N LYS A 409 -3.96 -33.89 8.12
CA LYS A 409 -4.55 -35.20 8.44
C LYS A 409 -4.18 -35.54 9.89
N GLN A 410 -5.11 -35.63 10.84
CA GLN A 410 -5.94 -36.81 11.10
C GLN A 410 -6.97 -36.49 12.22
N LEU A 411 -7.94 -37.39 12.39
CA LEU A 411 -8.76 -37.69 13.58
C LEU A 411 -10.19 -37.16 13.71
N HIS A 412 -10.96 -38.07 14.31
CA HIS A 412 -12.40 -38.21 14.50
C HIS A 412 -13.10 -36.95 15.01
N ILE A 413 -14.16 -36.57 14.29
CA ILE A 413 -15.19 -35.66 14.78
C ILE A 413 -16.14 -36.54 15.59
N ASN A 414 -16.22 -36.31 16.91
CA ASN A 414 -17.43 -36.72 17.61
C ASN A 414 -18.49 -35.68 17.30
N ASP A 415 -19.65 -36.11 16.80
CA ASP A 415 -20.83 -35.28 16.48
C ASP A 415 -21.43 -34.56 17.71
N SER A 416 -20.78 -34.66 18.87
CA SER A 416 -21.20 -34.14 20.17
C SER A 416 -20.51 -32.82 20.56
N TYR A 417 -20.31 -31.87 19.63
CA TYR A 417 -20.01 -30.48 20.02
C TYR A 417 -21.32 -29.75 20.37
N GLY A 418 -21.87 -30.09 21.54
CA GLY A 418 -23.12 -29.59 22.12
C GLY A 418 -23.01 -28.25 22.85
N GLY A 419 -22.32 -27.27 22.27
CA GLY A 419 -22.32 -25.91 22.78
C GLY A 419 -23.39 -25.07 22.09
N PHE A 420 -24.50 -24.76 22.77
CA PHE A 420 -25.47 -23.76 22.31
C PHE A 420 -24.85 -22.36 22.43
N TYR A 421 -24.15 -21.93 21.39
CA TYR A 421 -23.61 -20.59 21.29
C TYR A 421 -24.66 -19.66 20.68
N LYS A 422 -25.04 -18.57 21.37
CA LYS A 422 -25.80 -17.50 20.73
C LYS A 422 -24.99 -16.98 19.52
N PRO A 423 -25.49 -17.13 18.28
CA PRO A 423 -24.75 -16.78 17.09
C PRO A 423 -24.62 -15.27 16.93
N VAL A 424 -23.53 -14.82 16.32
CA VAL A 424 -23.28 -13.41 16.02
C VAL A 424 -23.43 -13.16 14.53
N VAL A 425 -24.20 -12.13 14.15
CA VAL A 425 -24.35 -11.74 12.75
C VAL A 425 -23.02 -11.23 12.21
N VAL A 426 -22.59 -11.78 11.07
CA VAL A 426 -21.38 -11.35 10.35
C VAL A 426 -21.83 -10.81 9.01
N GLU A 427 -21.54 -9.56 8.68
CA GLU A 427 -22.01 -8.99 7.42
C GLU A 427 -21.34 -9.67 6.23
N HIS A 428 -20.03 -9.89 6.28
CA HIS A 428 -19.27 -10.43 5.16
C HIS A 428 -18.29 -11.51 5.58
N LEU A 429 -18.44 -12.72 5.03
CA LEU A 429 -17.47 -13.80 5.14
C LEU A 429 -16.71 -13.96 3.82
N LYS A 430 -15.39 -13.77 3.83
CA LYS A 430 -14.51 -13.89 2.66
C LYS A 430 -13.66 -15.15 2.77
N LEU A 431 -13.75 -16.03 1.78
CA LEU A 431 -13.04 -17.31 1.76
C LEU A 431 -11.95 -17.24 0.67
N LYS A 432 -10.69 -17.52 1.04
CA LYS A 432 -9.53 -17.45 0.12
C LYS A 432 -8.84 -18.83 0.03
N ARG A 433 -8.84 -19.42 -1.19
CA ARG A 433 -8.39 -20.79 -1.56
C ARG A 433 -9.20 -21.91 -0.89
N PHE A 434 -9.68 -22.89 -1.67
CA PHE A 434 -10.69 -23.84 -1.20
C PHE A 434 -10.23 -25.25 -0.83
N PHE A 435 -11.13 -25.80 -0.02
CA PHE A 435 -11.18 -27.05 0.71
C PHE A 435 -11.34 -28.26 -0.23
N THR A 436 -10.51 -29.29 -0.07
CA THR A 436 -10.56 -30.53 -0.87
C THR A 436 -11.09 -31.72 -0.08
N SER A 437 -11.55 -31.54 1.17
CA SER A 437 -11.92 -32.65 2.07
C SER A 437 -13.21 -32.41 2.86
N TYR A 438 -13.96 -33.49 3.13
CA TYR A 438 -15.18 -33.50 3.97
C TYR A 438 -14.98 -32.84 5.35
N LEU A 439 -13.80 -33.01 5.95
CA LEU A 439 -13.44 -32.43 7.26
C LEU A 439 -13.49 -30.90 7.29
N GLU A 440 -13.27 -30.26 6.14
CA GLU A 440 -13.29 -28.81 6.04
C GLU A 440 -14.73 -28.24 5.97
N LEU A 441 -15.68 -29.04 5.46
CA LEU A 441 -17.11 -28.71 5.45
C LEU A 441 -17.70 -28.73 6.87
N VAL A 442 -17.32 -29.73 7.67
CA VAL A 442 -17.74 -29.81 9.08
C VAL A 442 -17.24 -28.60 9.88
N MET A 443 -16.03 -28.12 9.62
CA MET A 443 -15.49 -26.93 10.28
C MET A 443 -16.26 -25.66 9.93
N LEU A 444 -16.69 -25.53 8.68
CA LEU A 444 -17.48 -24.38 8.24
C LEU A 444 -18.91 -24.44 8.82
N ASN A 445 -19.49 -25.64 8.98
CA ASN A 445 -20.73 -25.86 9.76
C ASN A 445 -20.56 -25.43 11.22
N CYS A 446 -19.48 -25.85 11.89
CA CYS A 446 -19.17 -25.41 13.26
C CYS A 446 -18.98 -23.89 13.37
N PHE A 447 -18.41 -23.26 12.34
CA PHE A 447 -18.28 -21.81 12.27
C PHE A 447 -19.66 -21.14 12.11
N PHE A 448 -20.55 -21.67 11.27
CA PHE A 448 -21.91 -21.18 11.07
C PHE A 448 -22.81 -21.34 12.30
N ARG A 449 -22.54 -22.33 13.17
CA ARG A 449 -23.19 -22.41 14.49
C ARG A 449 -22.84 -21.26 15.44
N ILE A 450 -21.76 -20.52 15.16
CA ILE A 450 -21.26 -19.42 16.01
C ILE A 450 -21.43 -18.07 15.33
N CYS A 451 -21.49 -18.05 13.99
CA CYS A 451 -21.68 -16.85 13.21
C CYS A 451 -22.75 -17.03 12.15
N HIS A 452 -23.59 -16.03 11.97
CA HIS A 452 -24.60 -15.98 10.92
C HIS A 452 -24.14 -15.00 9.84
N PRO A 453 -23.35 -15.44 8.85
CA PRO A 453 -22.91 -14.56 7.77
C PRO A 453 -24.10 -14.13 6.90
N LEU A 454 -24.24 -12.83 6.59
CA LEU A 454 -25.23 -12.32 5.64
C LEU A 454 -24.77 -12.50 4.19
N TYR A 455 -23.48 -12.28 3.94
CA TYR A 455 -22.89 -12.42 2.61
C TYR A 455 -21.62 -13.27 2.63
N ILE A 456 -21.48 -14.21 1.70
CA ILE A 456 -20.25 -14.99 1.48
C ILE A 456 -19.60 -14.59 0.16
N TYR A 457 -18.30 -14.28 0.20
CA TYR A 457 -17.47 -13.88 -0.94
C TYR A 457 -16.35 -14.88 -1.20
N MET A 458 -16.02 -15.02 -2.48
CA MET A 458 -14.83 -15.73 -2.96
C MET A 458 -13.83 -14.73 -3.54
N ASP A 459 -12.56 -14.82 -3.09
CA ASP A 459 -11.48 -13.90 -3.51
C ASP A 459 -10.79 -14.34 -4.82
N THR A 460 -11.25 -15.44 -5.46
CA THR A 460 -10.59 -16.02 -6.64
C THR A 460 -11.35 -15.70 -7.93
N TYR A 461 -10.67 -14.99 -8.84
CA TYR A 461 -11.14 -14.72 -10.19
C TYR A 461 -11.03 -15.94 -11.12
N ASP A 462 -10.24 -16.97 -10.76
CA ASP A 462 -9.64 -17.88 -11.76
C ASP A 462 -9.81 -19.40 -11.53
N ASP A 463 -10.69 -19.88 -10.64
CA ASP A 463 -10.96 -21.34 -10.60
C ASP A 463 -12.46 -21.67 -10.60
N LEU A 464 -12.95 -22.16 -11.75
CA LEU A 464 -14.31 -22.69 -11.90
C LEU A 464 -14.56 -23.88 -10.97
N ARG A 465 -13.52 -24.66 -10.65
CA ARG A 465 -13.62 -25.81 -9.75
C ARG A 465 -13.94 -25.37 -8.32
N ASP A 466 -13.28 -24.31 -7.84
CA ASP A 466 -13.54 -23.73 -6.51
C ASP A 466 -14.99 -23.24 -6.39
N LYS A 467 -15.50 -22.57 -7.44
CA LYS A 467 -16.90 -22.10 -7.48
C LYS A 467 -17.88 -23.28 -7.36
N CYS A 468 -17.66 -24.39 -8.08
CA CYS A 468 -18.56 -25.56 -8.05
C CYS A 468 -18.66 -26.24 -6.68
N ILE A 469 -17.53 -26.40 -5.98
CA ILE A 469 -17.48 -27.10 -4.68
C ILE A 469 -18.27 -26.34 -3.61
N ILE A 470 -18.20 -25.01 -3.61
CA ILE A 470 -18.90 -24.16 -2.62
C ILE A 470 -20.38 -24.13 -2.90
N VAL A 471 -20.74 -24.08 -4.18
CA VAL A 471 -22.12 -24.20 -4.61
C VAL A 471 -22.73 -25.51 -4.10
N GLU A 472 -22.01 -26.61 -4.28
CA GLU A 472 -22.43 -27.92 -3.76
C GLU A 472 -22.51 -27.92 -2.23
N TYR A 473 -21.57 -27.27 -1.54
CA TYR A 473 -21.58 -27.16 -0.08
C TYR A 473 -22.72 -26.30 0.46
N VAL A 474 -22.95 -25.12 -0.11
CA VAL A 474 -24.05 -24.22 0.25
C VAL A 474 -25.39 -24.88 -0.07
N SER A 475 -25.48 -25.65 -1.16
CA SER A 475 -26.68 -26.45 -1.47
C SER A 475 -26.91 -27.56 -0.45
N LYS A 476 -25.84 -28.25 0.01
CA LYS A 476 -25.92 -29.29 1.05
C LYS A 476 -26.33 -28.71 2.41
N LEU A 477 -25.87 -27.51 2.73
CA LEU A 477 -26.26 -26.76 3.94
C LEU A 477 -27.77 -26.51 4.02
N ILE A 478 -28.43 -26.29 2.89
CA ILE A 478 -29.88 -26.06 2.81
C ILE A 478 -30.65 -27.38 3.05
N SER A 479 -30.07 -28.52 2.65
CA SER A 479 -30.72 -29.85 2.77
C SER A 479 -30.49 -30.56 4.10
N ASP A 480 -29.63 -30.04 4.97
CA ASP A 480 -29.26 -30.68 6.23
C ASP A 480 -30.18 -30.21 7.38
N GLU A 481 -31.18 -31.03 7.73
CA GLU A 481 -32.13 -30.76 8.83
C GLU A 481 -31.44 -30.66 10.21
N THR A 482 -30.19 -31.13 10.33
CA THR A 482 -29.37 -31.04 11.56
C THR A 482 -28.37 -29.86 11.53
N GLY A 483 -28.40 -29.07 10.45
CA GLY A 483 -27.55 -27.93 10.17
C GLY A 483 -27.94 -26.65 10.92
N PRO A 484 -27.08 -25.60 10.87
CA PRO A 484 -27.39 -24.30 11.46
C PRO A 484 -28.67 -23.73 10.81
N CYS A 485 -29.56 -23.10 11.57
CA CYS A 485 -30.91 -22.68 11.19
C CYS A 485 -30.99 -21.69 10.01
N LEU A 486 -30.61 -22.13 8.81
CA LEU A 486 -30.60 -21.38 7.56
C LEU A 486 -31.98 -21.47 6.92
N GLU A 487 -32.51 -20.34 6.48
CA GLU A 487 -33.86 -20.23 5.91
C GLU A 487 -33.83 -20.15 4.39
N GLU A 488 -33.01 -19.25 3.86
CA GLU A 488 -32.92 -18.97 2.43
C GLU A 488 -31.47 -18.66 2.02
N VAL A 489 -31.12 -19.02 0.78
CA VAL A 489 -29.88 -18.58 0.15
C VAL A 489 -30.19 -18.04 -1.24
N SER A 490 -29.76 -16.81 -1.52
CA SER A 490 -29.82 -16.21 -2.85
C SER A 490 -28.41 -16.05 -3.43
N ILE A 491 -28.31 -16.09 -4.76
CA ILE A 491 -27.03 -15.92 -5.47
C ILE A 491 -27.06 -14.61 -6.22
N GLU A 492 -26.04 -13.80 -6.00
CA GLU A 492 -25.90 -12.51 -6.64
C GLU A 492 -24.60 -12.42 -7.46
N VAL A 493 -24.70 -11.75 -8.60
CA VAL A 493 -23.58 -11.53 -9.52
C VAL A 493 -23.33 -10.04 -9.69
N TRP A 494 -22.06 -9.66 -9.68
CA TRP A 494 -21.65 -8.27 -9.83
C TRP A 494 -21.69 -7.83 -11.30
N ASP A 495 -22.52 -6.84 -11.60
CA ASP A 495 -22.52 -6.19 -12.90
C ASP A 495 -21.44 -5.10 -12.93
N MET A 496 -20.41 -5.30 -13.76
CA MET A 496 -19.33 -4.33 -13.93
C MET A 496 -19.79 -3.00 -14.54
N LYS A 497 -20.87 -2.98 -15.33
CA LYS A 497 -21.40 -1.77 -15.97
C LYS A 497 -22.25 -0.96 -15.00
N ALA A 498 -23.16 -1.62 -14.27
CA ALA A 498 -24.03 -0.98 -13.29
C ALA A 498 -23.33 -0.68 -11.97
N LYS A 499 -22.23 -1.39 -11.65
CA LYS A 499 -21.54 -1.35 -10.35
C LYS A 499 -22.48 -1.75 -9.19
N GLU A 500 -23.34 -2.72 -9.44
CA GLU A 500 -24.34 -3.23 -8.50
C GLU A 500 -24.38 -4.77 -8.51
N TRP A 501 -24.94 -5.34 -7.43
CA TRP A 501 -25.19 -6.77 -7.32
C TRP A 501 -26.62 -7.05 -7.81
N HIS A 502 -26.79 -8.07 -8.65
CA HIS A 502 -28.10 -8.53 -9.09
C HIS A 502 -28.32 -9.99 -8.74
N CYS A 503 -29.50 -10.29 -8.21
CA CYS A 503 -29.93 -11.65 -7.95
C CYS A 503 -30.11 -12.42 -9.26
N VAL A 504 -29.54 -13.61 -9.36
CA VAL A 504 -29.67 -14.49 -10.51
C VAL A 504 -30.83 -15.44 -10.27
N LYS A 505 -31.93 -15.26 -11.02
CA LYS A 505 -33.01 -16.24 -11.10
C LYS A 505 -32.57 -17.39 -12.02
N GLY A 506 -32.08 -18.49 -11.46
CA GLY A 506 -31.63 -19.66 -12.24
C GLY A 506 -30.89 -20.72 -11.40
N THR A 507 -30.53 -21.84 -12.02
CA THR A 507 -29.71 -22.86 -11.34
C THR A 507 -28.30 -22.35 -11.11
N ILE A 508 -27.63 -22.85 -10.08
CA ILE A 508 -26.33 -22.34 -9.67
C ILE A 508 -25.26 -22.49 -10.79
N TYR A 509 -25.46 -23.48 -11.67
CA TYR A 509 -24.65 -23.70 -12.88
C TYR A 509 -24.71 -22.55 -13.90
N THR A 510 -25.85 -21.84 -14.01
CA THR A 510 -25.96 -20.66 -14.89
C THR A 510 -25.17 -19.45 -14.38
N ALA A 511 -25.14 -19.22 -13.07
CA ALA A 511 -24.33 -18.15 -12.46
C ALA A 511 -22.81 -18.41 -12.60
N MET A 512 -22.39 -19.69 -12.55
CA MET A 512 -20.97 -20.07 -12.62
C MET A 512 -20.31 -19.88 -13.99
N ARG A 513 -21.09 -19.84 -15.09
CA ARG A 513 -20.56 -19.53 -16.44
C ARG A 513 -20.16 -18.07 -16.62
N CYS A 514 -20.55 -17.18 -15.71
CA CYS A 514 -20.20 -15.77 -15.78
C CYS A 514 -18.77 -15.53 -15.24
N LYS A 515 -17.93 -14.83 -16.02
CA LYS A 515 -16.61 -14.33 -15.56
C LYS A 515 -16.71 -13.17 -14.54
N GLN A 516 -17.86 -13.03 -13.90
CA GLN A 516 -18.17 -11.96 -12.95
C GLN A 516 -17.94 -12.43 -11.51
N LEU A 517 -17.86 -11.47 -10.58
CA LEU A 517 -17.81 -11.76 -9.15
C LEU A 517 -19.17 -12.30 -8.69
N ILE A 518 -19.15 -13.32 -7.82
CA ILE A 518 -20.34 -13.97 -7.27
C ILE A 518 -20.30 -13.83 -5.75
N ARG A 519 -21.44 -13.55 -5.13
CA ARG A 519 -21.64 -13.67 -3.68
C ARG A 519 -22.91 -14.44 -3.38
N PHE A 520 -22.94 -15.08 -2.22
CA PHE A 520 -24.14 -15.73 -1.68
C PHE A 520 -24.71 -14.84 -0.59
N GLN A 521 -26.00 -14.53 -0.65
CA GLN A 521 -26.74 -13.88 0.42
C GLN A 521 -27.46 -14.97 1.21
N LEU A 522 -27.39 -14.92 2.54
CA LEU A 522 -27.97 -15.91 3.43
C LEU A 522 -28.97 -15.25 4.38
N THR A 523 -30.11 -15.90 4.55
CA THR A 523 -31.15 -15.55 5.54
C THR A 523 -31.18 -16.64 6.60
N TRP A 524 -31.10 -16.25 7.87
CA TRP A 524 -31.07 -17.17 9.00
C TRP A 524 -32.37 -17.04 9.78
N LYS A 525 -32.93 -18.15 10.27
CA LYS A 525 -34.12 -18.14 11.13
C LYS A 525 -33.79 -17.45 12.45
N GLU A 526 -34.70 -16.63 12.96
CA GLU A 526 -34.62 -16.10 14.32
C GLU A 526 -34.70 -17.27 15.32
N GLN A 527 -33.73 -17.34 16.25
CA GLN A 527 -33.69 -18.35 17.32
C GLN A 527 -34.14 -17.75 18.65
#